data_AF-A0A5D2N6K6-F1
#
_entry.id   AF-A0A5D2N6K6-F1
#
_cell.length_a   1.000
_cell.length_b   1.000
_cell.length_c   1.000
_cell.angle_alpha   90.00
_cell.angle_beta   90.00
_cell.angle_gamma   90.00
#
_symmetry.space_group_name_H-M   'P 1'
#
loop_
_entity.id
_entity.type
_entity.pdbx_description
1 polymer ?
#
loop_
_entity_poly.entity_id
_entity_poly.type
_entity_poly.pdbx_seq_one_letter_code
_entity_poly.pdbx_strand_id
1 'polypeptide(L)'
;MASWNSIPLEITYETFGWLAFFSWSISFYPQVILNFRRKSVVGLNFDFVLLNLTKHSSYMIYNVCLYFSPVIQRQYFEKYGSGEMIPVAANDVAFSIHAVLLTAITLFQIVIFDRGTQKVSKISVGIVIAVWLIAAICFFIALPANHGFG
;
A
#
# COMPACT_ATOMS: atom_id res chain seq x y z
N MET A 1 -26.64 -18.56 17.14
CA MET A 1 -25.38 -17.80 16.92
C MET A 1 -25.57 -17.02 15.63
N ALA A 2 -25.54 -15.69 15.68
CA ALA A 2 -25.59 -14.90 14.45
C ALA A 2 -24.41 -15.33 13.57
N SER A 3 -24.67 -15.71 12.32
CA SER A 3 -23.59 -15.94 11.37
C SER A 3 -22.79 -14.65 11.29
N TRP A 4 -21.47 -14.71 11.49
CA TRP A 4 -20.58 -13.56 11.30
C TRP A 4 -20.73 -12.93 9.90
N ASN A 5 -21.30 -13.67 8.93
CA ASN A 5 -21.71 -13.20 7.60
C ASN A 5 -23.15 -12.69 7.55
N SER A 6 -23.61 -11.94 8.56
CA SER A 6 -24.94 -11.33 8.49
C SER A 6 -24.91 -10.14 7.54
N ILE A 7 -25.90 -10.04 6.64
CA ILE A 7 -26.05 -8.94 5.66
C ILE A 7 -25.87 -7.54 6.30
N PRO A 8 -26.43 -7.25 7.50
CA PRO A 8 -26.23 -5.95 8.13
C PRO A 8 -24.77 -5.64 8.48
N LEU A 9 -24.00 -6.67 8.88
CA LEU A 9 -22.59 -6.49 9.23
C LEU A 9 -21.73 -6.25 7.99
N GLU A 10 -22.04 -6.93 6.88
CA GLU A 10 -21.37 -6.74 5.59
C GLU A 10 -21.57 -5.31 5.05
N ILE A 11 -22.82 -4.83 5.06
CA ILE A 11 -23.14 -3.45 4.65
C ILE A 11 -22.41 -2.43 5.54
N THR A 12 -22.37 -2.69 6.85
CA THR A 12 -21.69 -1.81 7.81
C THR A 12 -20.19 -1.78 7.53
N TYR A 13 -19.56 -2.94 7.34
CA TYR A 13 -18.15 -3.07 7.01
C TYR A 13 -17.77 -2.30 5.74
N GLU A 14 -18.52 -2.50 4.65
CA GLU A 14 -18.27 -1.78 3.39
C GLU A 14 -18.45 -0.27 3.55
N THR A 15 -19.49 0.17 4.24
CA THR A 15 -19.76 1.61 4.46
C THR A 15 -18.63 2.28 5.24
N PHE A 16 -18.17 1.66 6.34
CA PHE A 16 -17.05 2.18 7.12
C PHE A 16 -15.73 2.13 6.34
N GLY A 17 -15.51 1.10 5.51
CA GLY A 17 -14.34 1.00 4.64
C GLY A 17 -14.25 2.16 3.65
N TRP A 18 -15.33 2.47 2.95
CA TRP A 18 -15.36 3.61 2.03
C TRP A 18 -15.25 4.96 2.75
N LEU A 19 -15.88 5.12 3.91
CA LEU A 19 -15.77 6.35 4.71
C LEU A 19 -14.33 6.56 5.18
N ALA A 20 -13.67 5.49 5.63
CA ALA A 20 -12.25 5.51 5.99
C ALA A 20 -11.38 5.87 4.77
N PHE A 21 -11.63 5.28 3.60
CA PHE A 21 -10.94 5.62 2.36
C PHE A 21 -11.01 7.13 2.07
N PHE A 22 -12.19 7.74 2.11
CA PHE A 22 -12.34 9.18 1.84
C PHE A 22 -11.64 10.03 2.89
N SER A 23 -11.84 9.73 4.18
CA SER A 23 -11.23 10.47 5.29
C SER A 23 -9.70 10.47 5.22
N TRP A 24 -9.11 9.28 4.99
CA TRP A 24 -7.67 9.16 4.82
C TRP A 24 -7.18 9.82 3.54
N SER A 25 -7.89 9.67 2.42
CA SER A 25 -7.49 10.28 1.14
C SER A 25 -7.39 11.79 1.23
N ILE A 26 -8.37 12.46 1.87
CA ILE A 26 -8.36 13.91 2.07
C ILE A 26 -7.09 14.37 2.80
N SER A 27 -6.57 13.57 3.73
CA SER A 27 -5.39 13.92 4.52
C SER A 27 -4.09 14.02 3.70
N PHE A 28 -4.02 13.42 2.51
CA PHE A 28 -2.82 13.49 1.66
C PHE A 28 -2.71 14.79 0.85
N TYR A 29 -3.84 15.40 0.48
CA TYR A 29 -3.87 16.56 -0.41
C TYR A 29 -3.25 17.84 0.14
N PRO A 30 -3.43 18.21 1.43
CA PRO A 30 -2.86 19.45 1.97
C PRO A 30 -1.36 19.57 1.74
N GLN A 31 -0.60 18.49 1.92
CA GLN A 31 0.85 18.50 1.71
C GLN A 31 1.21 18.70 0.23
N VAL A 32 0.54 17.97 -0.67
CA VAL A 32 0.75 18.08 -2.12
C VAL A 32 0.45 19.49 -2.63
N ILE A 33 -0.66 20.07 -2.16
CA ILE A 33 -1.09 21.43 -2.51
C ILE A 33 -0.10 22.46 -1.95
N LEU A 34 0.34 22.29 -0.69
CA LEU A 34 1.28 23.21 -0.05
C LEU A 34 2.63 23.25 -0.80
N ASN A 35 3.18 22.09 -1.13
CA ASN A 35 4.40 21.96 -1.92
C ASN A 35 4.25 22.65 -3.28
N PHE A 36 3.12 22.45 -3.96
CA PHE A 36 2.86 23.06 -5.26
C PHE A 36 2.70 24.59 -5.18
N ARG A 37 2.06 25.11 -4.13
CA ARG A 37 1.87 26.55 -3.91
C ARG A 37 3.17 27.25 -3.53
N ARG A 38 3.98 26.63 -2.68
CA ARG A 38 5.27 27.19 -2.23
C ARG A 38 6.39 27.02 -3.25
N LYS A 39 6.26 26.06 -4.18
CA LYS A 39 7.34 25.62 -5.08
C LYS A 39 8.62 25.23 -4.32
N SER A 40 8.44 24.83 -3.07
CA SER A 40 9.50 24.44 -2.13
C SER A 40 8.96 23.32 -1.25
N VAL A 41 9.83 22.35 -0.97
CA VAL A 41 9.58 21.23 -0.05
C VAL A 41 10.37 21.37 1.25
N VAL A 42 10.94 22.55 1.52
CA VAL A 42 11.69 22.79 2.76
C VAL A 42 10.78 22.64 3.97
N GLY A 43 11.16 21.74 4.88
CA GLY A 43 10.41 21.39 6.08
C GLY A 43 9.63 20.07 5.97
N LEU A 44 9.55 19.48 4.77
CA LEU A 44 9.05 18.12 4.58
C LEU A 44 10.16 17.11 4.89
N ASN A 45 9.87 16.09 5.68
CA ASN A 45 10.83 15.03 5.93
C ASN A 45 10.88 14.05 4.74
N PHE A 46 12.00 14.04 4.01
CA PHE A 46 12.15 13.20 2.82
C PHE A 46 12.24 11.71 3.15
N ASP A 47 12.81 11.36 4.30
CA ASP A 47 12.87 9.97 4.76
C ASP A 47 11.47 9.43 5.03
N PHE A 48 10.61 10.24 5.64
CA PHE A 48 9.22 9.90 5.85
C PHE A 48 8.50 9.63 4.52
N VAL A 49 8.66 10.47 3.51
CA VAL A 49 8.01 10.27 2.20
C VAL A 49 8.52 9.00 1.51
N LEU A 50 9.83 8.77 1.54
CA LEU A 50 10.44 7.58 0.94
C LEU A 50 9.98 6.28 1.63
N LEU A 51 9.96 6.26 2.96
CA LEU A 51 9.49 5.11 3.73
C LEU A 51 7.97 4.89 3.55
N ASN A 52 7.18 5.96 3.47
CA ASN A 52 5.74 5.85 3.18
C ASN A 52 5.49 5.27 1.80
N LEU A 53 6.24 5.67 0.77
CA LEU A 53 6.10 5.09 -0.56
C LEU A 53 6.35 3.57 -0.51
N THR A 54 7.40 3.13 0.20
CA THR A 54 7.69 1.70 0.39
C THR A 54 6.55 0.99 1.11
N LYS A 55 6.10 1.53 2.25
CA LYS A 55 4.96 1.00 3.01
C LYS A 55 3.70 0.85 2.15
N HIS A 56 3.29 1.92 1.46
CA HIS A 56 2.07 1.92 0.67
C HIS A 56 2.19 1.02 -0.56
N SER A 57 3.37 0.92 -1.17
CA SER A 57 3.60 0.01 -2.30
C SER A 57 3.51 -1.45 -1.87
N SER A 58 4.13 -1.84 -0.75
CA SER A 58 4.01 -3.19 -0.21
C SER A 58 2.57 -3.53 0.17
N TYR A 59 1.85 -2.58 0.77
CA TYR A 59 0.42 -2.74 1.10
C TYR A 59 -0.46 -2.87 -0.15
N MET A 60 -0.19 -2.08 -1.20
CA MET A 60 -0.86 -2.19 -2.49
C MET A 60 -0.61 -3.55 -3.14
N ILE A 61 0.64 -4.03 -3.17
CA ILE A 61 0.97 -5.36 -3.70
C ILE A 61 0.17 -6.43 -2.96
N TYR A 62 0.17 -6.41 -1.62
CA TYR A 62 -0.60 -7.35 -0.81
C TYR A 62 -2.10 -7.33 -1.16
N ASN A 63 -2.74 -6.16 -1.15
CA ASN A 63 -4.17 -6.05 -1.42
C ASN A 63 -4.52 -6.46 -2.85
N VAL A 64 -3.78 -5.97 -3.85
CA VAL A 64 -4.03 -6.30 -5.26
C VAL A 64 -3.84 -7.80 -5.50
N CYS A 65 -2.75 -8.39 -5.00
CA CYS A 65 -2.47 -9.80 -5.18
C CYS A 65 -3.52 -10.69 -4.52
N LEU A 66 -3.90 -10.42 -3.26
CA LEU A 66 -4.88 -11.23 -2.54
C LEU A 66 -6.31 -11.01 -3.06
N TYR A 67 -6.64 -9.81 -3.54
CA TYR A 67 -7.96 -9.50 -4.11
C TYR A 67 -8.17 -10.07 -5.51
N PHE A 68 -7.16 -10.02 -6.40
CA PHE A 68 -7.33 -10.43 -7.79
C PHE A 68 -6.81 -11.82 -8.14
N SER A 69 -5.80 -12.37 -7.43
CA SER A 69 -5.18 -13.63 -7.83
C SER A 69 -5.92 -14.85 -7.25
N PRO A 70 -6.56 -15.68 -8.09
CA PRO A 70 -7.25 -16.88 -7.61
C PRO A 70 -6.28 -17.88 -6.98
N VAL A 71 -5.01 -17.89 -7.42
CA VAL A 71 -3.96 -18.76 -6.87
C VAL A 71 -3.66 -18.39 -5.42
N ILE A 72 -3.56 -17.10 -5.12
CA ILE A 72 -3.25 -16.62 -3.77
C ILE A 72 -4.46 -16.80 -2.85
N GLN A 73 -5.67 -16.59 -3.38
CA GLN A 73 -6.91 -16.88 -2.63
C GLN A 73 -7.02 -18.38 -2.30
N ARG A 74 -6.70 -19.27 -3.25
CA ARG A 74 -6.67 -20.72 -3.00
C ARG A 74 -5.65 -21.07 -1.90
N GLN A 75 -4.43 -20.54 -1.98
CA GLN A 75 -3.41 -20.73 -0.94
C GLN A 75 -3.85 -20.22 0.44
N TYR A 76 -4.59 -19.11 0.47
CA TYR A 76 -5.18 -18.58 1.70
C TYR A 76 -6.21 -19.56 2.27
N PHE A 77 -7.16 -20.03 1.46
CA PHE A 77 -8.18 -20.99 1.91
C PHE A 77 -7.63 -22.37 2.28
N GLU A 78 -6.56 -22.84 1.62
CA GLU A 78 -5.86 -24.07 2.00
C GLU A 78 -5.22 -23.95 3.39
N LYS A 79 -4.73 -22.75 3.74
CA LYS A 79 -4.07 -22.48 5.01
C LYS A 79 -5.02 -22.19 6.17
N TYR A 80 -6.08 -21.43 5.91
CA TYR A 80 -6.98 -20.90 6.94
C TYR A 80 -8.37 -21.55 6.95
N GLY A 81 -8.75 -22.25 5.88
CA GLY A 81 -10.04 -22.92 5.72
C GLY A 81 -10.94 -22.23 4.69
N SER A 82 -11.75 -23.01 3.97
CA SER A 82 -12.62 -22.55 2.88
C SER A 82 -13.85 -21.75 3.32
N GLY A 83 -14.14 -21.72 4.63
CA GLY A 83 -15.26 -20.95 5.20
C GLY A 83 -14.90 -19.53 5.64
N GLU A 84 -13.61 -19.17 5.57
CA GLU A 84 -13.13 -17.85 5.97
C GLU A 84 -13.36 -16.82 4.88
N MET A 85 -13.44 -15.54 5.26
CA MET A 85 -13.56 -14.42 4.35
C MET A 85 -12.17 -13.96 3.90
N ILE A 86 -12.03 -13.57 2.63
CA ILE A 86 -10.80 -12.89 2.17
C ILE A 86 -10.75 -11.52 2.87
N PRO A 87 -9.69 -11.20 3.63
CA PRO A 87 -9.65 -10.02 4.50
C PRO A 87 -9.34 -8.72 3.75
N VAL A 88 -9.57 -8.67 2.44
CA VAL A 88 -9.26 -7.53 1.58
C VAL A 88 -10.52 -7.15 0.83
N ALA A 89 -10.97 -5.91 1.02
CA ALA A 89 -12.09 -5.34 0.31
C ALA A 89 -11.63 -4.49 -0.88
N ALA A 90 -12.58 -4.12 -1.74
CA ALA A 90 -12.32 -3.22 -2.87
C ALA A 90 -11.83 -1.83 -2.40
N ASN A 91 -12.31 -1.38 -1.24
CA ASN A 91 -11.90 -0.11 -0.65
C ASN A 91 -10.41 -0.11 -0.22
N ASP A 92 -9.87 -1.23 0.28
CA ASP A 92 -8.44 -1.36 0.63
C ASP A 92 -7.54 -1.27 -0.62
N VAL A 93 -7.97 -1.90 -1.72
CA VAL A 93 -7.28 -1.82 -3.03
C VAL A 93 -7.30 -0.38 -3.55
N ALA A 94 -8.48 0.26 -3.57
CA ALA A 94 -8.61 1.65 -4.01
C ALA A 94 -7.76 2.60 -3.16
N PHE A 95 -7.78 2.44 -1.83
CA PHE A 95 -6.99 3.24 -0.90
C PHE A 95 -5.49 3.08 -1.13
N SER A 96 -5.01 1.84 -1.24
CA SER A 96 -3.58 1.57 -1.38
C SER A 96 -3.02 2.09 -2.71
N ILE A 97 -3.75 1.95 -3.82
CA ILE A 97 -3.38 2.56 -5.11
C ILE A 97 -3.34 4.08 -4.99
N HIS A 98 -4.39 4.69 -4.40
CA HIS A 98 -4.44 6.14 -4.20
C HIS A 98 -3.27 6.66 -3.37
N ALA A 99 -2.95 5.99 -2.25
CA ALA A 99 -1.85 6.36 -1.38
C ALA A 99 -0.49 6.26 -2.07
N VAL A 100 -0.25 5.22 -2.88
CA VAL A 100 0.97 5.10 -3.70
C VAL A 100 1.07 6.24 -4.71
N LEU A 101 -0.02 6.58 -5.40
CA LEU A 101 -0.02 7.69 -6.37
C LEU A 101 0.30 9.03 -5.70
N LEU A 102 -0.36 9.36 -4.59
CA LEU A 102 -0.16 10.64 -3.90
C LEU A 102 1.22 10.76 -3.26
N THR A 103 1.75 9.66 -2.72
CA THR A 103 3.13 9.63 -2.20
C THR A 103 4.16 9.70 -3.31
N ALA A 104 3.94 9.06 -4.47
CA ALA A 104 4.79 9.20 -5.65
C ALA A 104 4.78 10.64 -6.20
N ILE A 105 3.62 11.30 -6.25
CA ILE A 105 3.51 12.72 -6.60
C ILE A 105 4.33 13.57 -5.61
N THR A 106 4.22 13.30 -4.31
CA THR A 106 5.00 14.02 -3.29
C THR A 106 6.50 13.79 -3.45
N LEU A 107 6.92 12.57 -3.78
CA LEU A 107 8.33 12.26 -4.05
C LEU A 107 8.83 12.96 -5.32
N PHE A 108 8.01 13.03 -6.36
CA PHE A 108 8.30 13.80 -7.57
C PHE A 108 8.45 15.29 -7.28
N GLN A 109 7.61 15.85 -6.41
CA GLN A 109 7.74 17.24 -5.94
C GLN A 109 9.08 17.46 -5.21
N ILE A 110 9.57 16.49 -4.44
CA ILE A 110 10.89 16.58 -3.77
C ILE A 110 12.05 16.66 -4.78
N VAL A 111 11.90 16.05 -5.96
CA VAL A 111 12.93 16.07 -7.01
C VAL A 111 12.95 17.40 -7.77
N ILE A 112 11.79 18.03 -7.97
CA ILE A 112 11.65 19.23 -8.82
C ILE A 112 11.75 20.54 -8.03
N PHE A 113 11.12 20.61 -6.86
CA PHE A 113 11.01 21.85 -6.09
C PHE A 113 12.25 22.10 -5.24
N ASP A 114 12.38 23.34 -4.76
CA ASP A 114 13.50 23.71 -3.92
C ASP A 114 13.46 22.92 -2.60
N ARG A 115 14.56 22.21 -2.34
CA ARG A 115 14.77 21.35 -1.17
C ARG A 115 15.77 21.93 -0.17
N GLY A 116 16.33 23.10 -0.46
CA GLY A 116 17.39 23.70 0.33
C GLY A 116 18.57 22.73 0.52
N THR A 117 18.99 22.54 1.76
CA THR A 117 20.11 21.65 2.14
C THR A 117 19.67 20.24 2.55
N GLN A 118 18.37 19.95 2.55
CA GLN A 118 17.81 18.68 3.00
C GLN A 118 18.14 17.56 2.00
N LYS A 119 18.51 16.39 2.52
CA LYS A 119 18.81 15.18 1.75
C LYS A 119 18.15 13.98 2.41
N VAL A 120 17.88 12.96 1.61
CA VAL A 120 17.46 11.66 2.13
C VAL A 120 18.61 11.04 2.92
N SER A 121 18.33 10.50 4.09
CA SER A 121 19.29 9.80 4.92
C SER A 121 19.75 8.51 4.24
N LYS A 122 21.06 8.25 4.28
CA LYS A 122 21.65 7.02 3.76
C LYS A 122 21.09 5.78 4.47
N ILE A 123 20.69 5.92 5.74
CA ILE A 123 20.08 4.84 6.52
C ILE A 123 18.71 4.47 5.92
N SER A 124 17.86 5.47 5.65
CA SER A 124 16.54 5.26 5.05
C SER A 124 16.65 4.61 3.68
N VAL A 125 17.60 5.07 2.85
CA VAL A 125 17.90 4.43 1.55
C VAL A 125 18.33 2.97 1.75
N GLY A 126 19.23 2.70 2.70
CA GLY A 126 19.68 1.34 3.02
C GLY A 126 18.53 0.43 3.46
N ILE A 127 17.61 0.92 4.30
CA ILE A 127 16.42 0.18 4.74
C ILE A 127 15.53 -0.15 3.53
N VAL A 128 15.24 0.84 2.68
CA VAL A 128 14.41 0.63 1.49
C VAL A 128 15.03 -0.41 0.57
N ILE A 129 16.33 -0.29 0.27
CA ILE A 129 17.04 -1.27 -0.56
C ILE A 129 16.95 -2.67 0.06
N ALA A 130 17.22 -2.81 1.36
CA ALA A 130 17.15 -4.10 2.05
C ALA A 130 15.75 -4.72 1.98
N VAL A 131 14.70 -3.93 2.23
CA VAL A 131 13.30 -4.39 2.17
C VAL A 131 12.94 -4.88 0.77
N TRP A 132 13.25 -4.11 -0.27
CA TRP A 132 12.93 -4.50 -1.65
C TRP A 132 13.78 -5.67 -2.15
N LEU A 133 15.05 -5.78 -1.73
CA LEU A 133 15.89 -6.94 -2.01
C LEU A 133 15.33 -8.21 -1.37
N ILE A 134 14.95 -8.15 -0.09
CA ILE A 134 14.34 -9.30 0.60
C ILE A 134 13.04 -9.70 -0.10
N ALA A 135 12.19 -8.73 -0.46
CA ALA A 135 10.96 -8.99 -1.21
C ALA A 135 11.22 -9.67 -2.56
N ALA A 136 12.21 -9.18 -3.32
CA ALA A 136 12.61 -9.78 -4.59
C ALA A 136 13.13 -11.21 -4.41
N ILE A 137 14.00 -11.46 -3.43
CA ILE A 137 14.52 -12.80 -3.10
C ILE A 137 13.35 -13.75 -2.77
N CYS A 138 12.43 -13.33 -1.89
CA CYS A 138 11.25 -14.12 -1.55
C CYS A 138 10.38 -14.44 -2.78
N PHE A 139 10.20 -13.47 -3.67
CA PHE A 139 9.45 -13.66 -4.92
C PHE A 139 10.12 -14.69 -5.84
N PHE A 140 11.44 -14.61 -6.03
CA PHE A 140 12.19 -15.56 -6.84
C PHE A 140 12.25 -16.97 -6.23
N ILE A 141 12.22 -17.09 -4.90
CA ILE A 141 12.12 -18.39 -4.21
C ILE A 141 10.72 -18.98 -4.37
N ALA A 142 9.67 -18.16 -4.45
CA ALA A 142 8.29 -18.62 -4.63
C ALA A 142 7.95 -18.98 -6.09
N LEU A 143 8.64 -18.38 -7.07
CA LEU A 143 8.46 -18.63 -8.51
C LEU A 143 8.59 -20.09 -9.00
N PRO A 144 9.50 -20.94 -8.49
CA PRO A 144 9.71 -22.30 -9.01
C PRO A 144 8.57 -23.27 -8.69
N ALA A 145 7.63 -22.90 -7.80
CA ALA A 145 6.56 -23.79 -7.35
C ALA A 145 5.39 -23.95 -8.35
N ASN A 146 5.41 -23.26 -9.51
CA ASN A 146 4.32 -23.30 -10.50
C ASN A 146 4.69 -24.00 -11.83
N HIS A 147 5.85 -24.67 -11.92
CA HIS A 147 6.25 -25.44 -13.10
C HIS A 147 6.30 -26.95 -12.80
N GLY A 148 5.19 -27.52 -12.33
CA GLY A 148 5.03 -28.96 -12.17
C GLY A 148 3.58 -29.33 -11.88
N PHE A 149 3.12 -30.41 -12.52
CA PHE A 149 1.74 -30.96 -12.59
C PHE A 149 0.89 -30.29 -13.70
N GLY A 150 0.76 -30.84 -14.91
CA GLY A 150 0.87 -32.25 -15.29
C GLY A 150 -0.34 -33.03 -14.78
#